data_AF-A0A5B2U9C6-F1
#
_entry.id   AF-A0A5B2U9C6-F1
#
_cell.length_a   1.000
_cell.length_b   1.000
_cell.length_c   1.000
_cell.angle_alpha   90.00
_cell.angle_beta   90.00
_cell.angle_gamma   90.00
#
_symmetry.space_group_name_H-M   'P 1'
#
loop_
_entity.id
_entity.type
_entity.pdbx_description
1 polymer ?
#
loop_
_entity_poly.entity_id
_entity_poly.type
_entity_poly.pdbx_seq_one_letter_code
_entity_poly.pdbx_strand_id
1 'polypeptide(L)'
;MSQKNIDKFNKLKLKYLKKISDLGINKVKLDKDFIESKLNNDDVNGLKNFIWRKLNSLVKINDKNFSKLQLIYFEMEQFIKSEQKSKDSTYVRTLYFESLIKSSEELSKGVLLEVLIIVQNSPHICDACKKDKGKTYNFNYALNNHILPHKDCTCKSGCICNMGVSGKRDSNGRLIYID
;
A
#
# COMPACT_ATOMS: atom_id res chain seq x y z
N MET A 1 -19.79 -2.92 29.34
CA MET A 1 -18.76 -2.44 28.40
C MET A 1 -17.39 -2.79 28.96
N SER A 2 -16.47 -3.32 28.16
CA SER A 2 -15.10 -3.60 28.65
C SER A 2 -14.22 -2.38 28.43
N GLN A 3 -13.53 -1.90 29.48
CA GLN A 3 -12.53 -0.83 29.38
C GLN A 3 -11.52 -1.09 28.24
N LYS A 4 -11.16 -2.36 28.06
CA LYS A 4 -10.29 -2.83 26.98
C LYS A 4 -10.81 -2.50 25.57
N ASN A 5 -12.13 -2.54 25.35
CA ASN A 5 -12.72 -2.18 24.05
C ASN A 5 -12.69 -0.68 23.81
N ILE A 6 -12.94 0.12 24.85
CA ILE A 6 -12.87 1.60 24.79
C ILE A 6 -11.44 2.04 24.49
N ASP A 7 -10.44 1.47 25.17
CA ASP A 7 -9.02 1.79 24.94
C ASP A 7 -8.60 1.42 23.51
N LYS A 8 -9.03 0.25 23.04
CA LYS A 8 -8.78 -0.20 21.66
C LYS A 8 -9.44 0.72 20.64
N PHE A 9 -10.69 1.12 20.87
CA PHE A 9 -11.42 2.04 20.01
C PHE A 9 -10.69 3.38 19.89
N ASN A 10 -10.33 3.99 21.02
CA ASN A 10 -9.62 5.27 21.04
C ASN A 10 -8.25 5.20 20.34
N LYS A 11 -7.49 4.13 20.59
CA LYS A 11 -6.20 3.91 19.92
C LYS A 11 -6.36 3.81 18.39
N LEU A 12 -7.35 3.05 17.92
CA LEU A 12 -7.63 2.90 16.49
C LEU A 12 -8.09 4.22 15.86
N LYS A 13 -9.00 4.92 16.53
CA LYS A 13 -9.54 6.21 16.09
C LYS A 13 -8.41 7.22 15.89
N LEU A 14 -7.59 7.44 16.92
CA LEU A 14 -6.47 8.39 16.85
C LEU A 14 -5.47 8.03 15.74
N LYS A 15 -5.09 6.74 15.64
CA LYS A 15 -4.15 6.26 14.63
C LYS A 15 -4.67 6.49 13.20
N TYR A 16 -5.88 6.03 12.89
CA TYR A 16 -6.35 5.98 11.52
C TYR A 16 -7.02 7.27 11.04
N LEU A 17 -7.67 8.05 11.92
CA LEU A 17 -8.20 9.35 11.51
C LEU A 17 -7.08 10.33 11.15
N LYS A 18 -5.96 10.31 11.90
CA LYS A 18 -4.77 11.08 11.52
C LYS A 18 -4.26 10.68 10.14
N LYS A 19 -4.05 9.38 9.90
CA LYS A 19 -3.58 8.86 8.59
C LYS A 19 -4.50 9.25 7.44
N ILE A 20 -5.82 9.11 7.62
CA ILE A 20 -6.81 9.51 6.61
C ILE A 20 -6.73 11.02 6.32
N SER A 21 -6.52 11.83 7.36
CA SER A 21 -6.32 13.27 7.19
C SER A 21 -5.03 13.57 6.42
N ASP A 22 -3.92 12.92 6.77
CA ASP A 22 -2.62 13.09 6.11
C ASP A 22 -2.67 12.66 4.63
N LEU A 23 -3.52 11.69 4.30
CA LEU A 23 -3.75 11.24 2.92
C LEU A 23 -4.62 12.19 2.08
N GLY A 24 -5.29 13.16 2.70
CA GLY A 24 -5.95 14.27 1.99
C GLY A 24 -7.42 14.52 2.32
N ILE A 25 -8.04 13.79 3.26
CA ILE A 25 -9.36 14.22 3.76
C ILE A 25 -9.16 15.40 4.70
N ASN A 26 -9.87 16.50 4.47
CA ASN A 26 -9.89 17.62 5.40
C ASN A 26 -10.32 17.17 6.81
N LYS A 27 -9.53 17.51 7.84
CA LYS A 27 -9.75 17.08 9.22
C LYS A 27 -11.14 17.47 9.75
N VAL A 28 -11.59 18.71 9.50
CA VAL A 28 -12.91 19.19 9.94
C VAL A 28 -14.03 18.36 9.32
N LYS A 29 -13.92 18.04 8.02
CA LYS A 29 -14.87 17.14 7.33
C LYS A 29 -14.83 15.74 7.92
N LEU A 30 -13.64 15.19 8.19
CA LEU A 30 -13.49 13.86 8.75
C LEU A 30 -14.09 13.74 10.17
N ASP A 31 -13.86 14.76 11.00
CA ASP A 31 -14.42 14.83 12.37
C ASP A 31 -15.94 14.94 12.32
N LYS A 32 -16.49 15.76 11.41
CA LYS A 32 -17.94 15.85 11.17
C LYS A 32 -18.52 14.50 10.73
N ASP A 33 -17.92 13.86 9.73
CA ASP A 33 -18.35 12.56 9.24
C ASP A 33 -18.34 11.49 10.36
N PHE A 34 -17.36 11.56 11.27
CA PHE A 34 -17.26 10.65 12.41
C PHE A 34 -18.37 10.90 13.43
N ILE A 35 -18.67 12.16 13.77
CA ILE A 35 -19.78 12.50 14.68
C ILE A 35 -21.11 12.03 14.10
N GLU A 36 -21.35 12.26 12.80
CA GLU A 36 -22.56 11.84 12.11
C GLU A 36 -22.73 10.33 12.02
N SER A 37 -21.65 9.56 12.14
CA SER A 37 -21.70 8.10 12.17
C SER A 37 -22.34 7.53 13.44
N LYS A 38 -22.48 8.34 14.51
CA LYS A 38 -23.09 7.97 15.79
C LYS A 38 -22.54 6.66 16.38
N LEU A 39 -21.25 6.39 16.18
CA LEU A 39 -20.59 5.21 16.70
C LEU A 39 -20.43 5.29 18.22
N ASN A 40 -20.79 4.22 18.92
CA ASN A 40 -20.49 4.07 20.33
C ASN A 40 -18.97 3.92 20.54
N ASN A 41 -18.45 4.47 21.64
CA ASN A 41 -17.01 4.49 21.94
C ASN A 41 -16.40 3.09 22.26
N ASP A 42 -17.19 2.03 22.22
CA ASP A 42 -16.76 0.64 22.34
C ASP A 42 -17.04 -0.20 21.09
N ASP A 43 -17.67 0.38 20.06
CA ASP A 43 -17.96 -0.29 18.79
C ASP A 43 -16.73 -0.30 17.87
N VAL A 44 -15.78 -1.17 18.20
CA VAL A 44 -14.54 -1.35 17.45
C VAL A 44 -14.80 -1.78 16.00
N ASN A 45 -15.85 -2.57 15.74
CA ASN A 45 -16.15 -3.05 14.40
C ASN A 45 -16.78 -1.96 13.53
N GLY A 46 -17.71 -1.18 14.09
CA GLY A 46 -18.26 0.00 13.44
C GLY A 46 -17.17 1.02 13.09
N LEU A 47 -16.22 1.25 14.00
CA LEU A 47 -15.05 2.10 13.73
C LEU A 47 -14.19 1.57 12.57
N LYS A 48 -13.92 0.26 12.53
CA LYS A 48 -13.18 -0.35 11.40
C LYS A 48 -13.90 -0.18 10.08
N ASN A 49 -15.22 -0.36 10.06
CA ASN A 49 -16.03 -0.14 8.86
C ASN A 49 -16.02 1.33 8.41
N PHE A 50 -16.09 2.26 9.36
CA PHE A 50 -15.94 3.69 9.09
C PHE A 50 -14.59 4.01 8.45
N ILE A 51 -13.49 3.55 9.05
CA ILE A 51 -12.13 3.74 8.53
C ILE A 51 -12.01 3.18 7.11
N TRP A 52 -12.48 1.95 6.90
CA TRP A 52 -12.45 1.30 5.59
C TRP A 52 -13.21 2.11 4.52
N ARG A 53 -14.41 2.60 4.84
CA ARG A 53 -15.19 3.45 3.93
C ARG A 53 -14.46 4.73 3.56
N LYS A 54 -13.78 5.36 4.53
CA LYS A 54 -13.01 6.59 4.27
C LYS A 54 -11.79 6.34 3.39
N LEU A 55 -11.06 5.24 3.61
CA LEU A 55 -9.99 4.82 2.71
C LEU A 55 -10.49 4.58 1.28
N ASN A 56 -11.61 3.87 1.11
CA ASN A 56 -12.20 3.69 -0.23
C ASN A 56 -12.66 5.00 -0.86
N SER A 57 -13.16 5.96 -0.07
CA SER A 57 -13.51 7.29 -0.60
C SER A 57 -12.27 8.04 -1.12
N LEU A 58 -11.11 7.88 -0.46
CA LEU A 58 -9.85 8.44 -0.94
C LEU A 58 -9.42 7.83 -2.26
N VAL A 59 -9.58 6.51 -2.44
CA VAL A 59 -9.34 5.85 -3.74
C VAL A 59 -10.19 6.49 -4.83
N LYS A 60 -11.50 6.66 -4.59
CA LYS A 60 -12.41 7.27 -5.56
C LYS A 60 -12.05 8.72 -5.91
N ILE A 61 -11.61 9.51 -4.93
CA ILE A 61 -11.21 10.91 -5.13
C ILE A 61 -9.90 11.03 -5.93
N ASN A 62 -9.03 10.02 -5.85
CA ASN A 62 -7.69 10.03 -6.43
C ASN A 62 -7.54 9.00 -7.56
N ASP A 63 -8.64 8.63 -8.25
CA ASP A 63 -8.67 7.55 -9.25
C ASP A 63 -7.64 7.70 -10.39
N LYS A 64 -7.20 8.93 -10.66
CA LYS A 64 -6.17 9.28 -11.66
C LYS A 64 -4.84 9.75 -11.07
N ASN A 65 -4.68 9.79 -9.75
CA ASN A 65 -3.45 10.24 -9.10
C ASN A 65 -2.69 9.03 -8.53
N PHE A 66 -1.89 8.36 -9.37
CA PHE A 66 -1.20 7.13 -8.98
C PHE A 66 -0.22 7.36 -7.81
N SER A 67 0.41 8.53 -7.75
CA SER A 67 1.27 8.94 -6.63
C SER A 67 0.52 8.97 -5.29
N LYS A 68 -0.75 9.40 -5.28
CA LYS A 68 -1.61 9.31 -4.08
C LYS A 68 -2.15 7.91 -3.86
N LEU A 69 -2.57 7.21 -4.92
CA LEU A 69 -3.11 5.86 -4.84
C LEU A 69 -2.11 4.88 -4.22
N GLN A 70 -0.81 4.96 -4.55
CA GLN A 70 0.19 4.09 -3.91
C GLN A 70 0.21 4.26 -2.38
N LEU A 71 0.13 5.50 -1.88
CA LEU A 71 0.11 5.76 -0.43
C LEU A 71 -1.19 5.26 0.21
N ILE A 72 -2.33 5.44 -0.46
CA ILE A 72 -3.64 4.99 0.01
C ILE A 72 -3.69 3.46 0.07
N TYR A 73 -3.27 2.76 -0.99
CA TYR A 73 -3.24 1.30 -1.02
C TYR A 73 -2.26 0.72 -0.01
N PHE A 74 -1.09 1.34 0.19
CA PHE A 74 -0.20 0.94 1.27
C PHE A 74 -0.90 1.00 2.63
N GLU A 75 -1.58 2.10 2.94
CA GLU A 75 -2.30 2.24 4.21
C GLU A 75 -3.49 1.28 4.35
N MET A 76 -4.21 1.01 3.25
CA MET A 76 -5.25 0.00 3.20
C MET A 76 -4.71 -1.41 3.49
N GLU A 77 -3.55 -1.77 2.93
CA GLU A 77 -2.89 -3.05 3.19
C GLU A 77 -2.51 -3.18 4.67
N GLN A 78 -1.89 -2.14 5.24
CA GLN A 78 -1.51 -2.11 6.66
C GLN A 78 -2.72 -2.21 7.58
N PHE A 79 -3.83 -1.57 7.22
CA PHE A 79 -5.08 -1.67 7.95
C PHE A 79 -5.67 -3.09 7.92
N ILE A 80 -5.69 -3.75 6.76
CA ILE A 80 -6.15 -5.14 6.65
C ILE A 80 -5.28 -6.06 7.53
N LYS A 81 -3.95 -5.99 7.37
CA LYS A 81 -3.00 -6.84 8.12
C LYS A 81 -3.11 -6.66 9.64
N SER A 82 -3.28 -5.42 10.09
CA SER A 82 -3.31 -5.12 11.53
C SER A 82 -4.68 -5.37 12.16
N GLU A 83 -5.75 -4.98 11.46
CA GLU A 83 -7.09 -4.83 12.05
C GLU A 83 -8.11 -5.82 11.50
N GLN A 84 -7.83 -6.47 10.37
CA GLN A 84 -8.71 -7.44 9.70
C GLN A 84 -7.95 -8.74 9.39
N LYS A 85 -7.26 -9.30 10.39
CA LYS A 85 -6.34 -10.46 10.28
C LYS A 85 -6.87 -11.69 9.53
N SER A 86 -8.19 -11.84 9.41
CA SER A 86 -8.81 -12.93 8.65
C SER A 86 -8.96 -12.65 7.15
N LYS A 87 -8.70 -11.41 6.70
CA LYS A 87 -8.83 -11.02 5.30
C LYS A 87 -7.49 -11.01 4.61
N ASP A 88 -7.51 -11.48 3.37
CA ASP A 88 -6.37 -11.41 2.47
C ASP A 88 -6.14 -9.96 1.99
N SER A 89 -4.92 -9.46 2.15
CA SER A 89 -4.52 -8.13 1.68
C SER A 89 -3.80 -8.17 0.32
N THR A 90 -3.64 -9.35 -0.29
CA THR A 90 -2.88 -9.56 -1.53
C THR A 90 -3.39 -8.69 -2.68
N TYR A 91 -4.71 -8.54 -2.81
CA TYR A 91 -5.30 -7.70 -3.85
C TYR A 91 -4.91 -6.21 -3.67
N VAL A 92 -4.95 -5.68 -2.43
CA VAL A 92 -4.55 -4.29 -2.15
C VAL A 92 -3.05 -4.10 -2.41
N ARG A 93 -2.24 -5.11 -2.07
CA ARG A 93 -0.80 -5.08 -2.34
C ARG A 93 -0.50 -5.05 -3.84
N THR A 94 -1.30 -5.74 -4.65
CA THR A 94 -1.22 -5.70 -6.12
C THR A 94 -1.52 -4.29 -6.63
N LEU A 95 -2.61 -3.68 -6.16
CA LEU A 95 -2.99 -2.30 -6.52
C LEU A 95 -1.94 -1.26 -6.09
N TYR A 96 -1.29 -1.47 -4.94
CA TYR A 96 -0.15 -0.66 -4.50
C TYR A 96 0.99 -0.69 -5.52
N PHE A 97 1.42 -1.88 -5.94
CA PHE A 97 2.51 -2.03 -6.91
C PHE A 97 2.16 -1.47 -8.29
N GLU A 98 0.94 -1.70 -8.77
CA GLU A 98 0.47 -1.12 -10.03
C GLU A 98 0.50 0.42 -9.97
N SER A 99 0.05 1.01 -8.86
CA SER A 99 0.07 2.46 -8.67
C SER A 99 1.49 3.00 -8.57
N LEU A 100 2.41 2.27 -7.93
CA LEU A 100 3.83 2.64 -7.86
C LEU A 100 4.47 2.64 -9.25
N ILE A 101 4.24 1.60 -10.05
CA ILE A 101 4.78 1.49 -11.41
C ILE A 101 4.24 2.64 -12.28
N LYS A 102 2.92 2.85 -12.32
CA LYS A 102 2.31 3.92 -13.12
C LYS A 102 2.75 5.32 -12.68
N SER A 103 2.82 5.57 -11.37
CA SER A 103 3.36 6.81 -10.82
C SER A 103 4.81 7.05 -11.26
N SER A 104 5.62 5.99 -11.35
CA SER A 104 7.01 6.10 -11.81
C SER A 104 7.09 6.40 -13.31
N GLU A 105 6.22 5.80 -14.12
CA GLU A 105 6.11 6.07 -15.56
C GLU A 105 5.85 7.56 -15.82
N GLU A 106 4.86 8.15 -15.13
CA GLU A 106 4.49 9.57 -15.22
C GLU A 106 5.66 10.51 -14.88
N LEU A 107 6.53 10.10 -13.96
CA LEU A 107 7.67 10.89 -13.49
C LEU A 107 8.96 10.69 -14.31
N SER A 108 9.03 9.64 -15.13
CA SER A 108 10.25 9.22 -15.81
C SER A 108 10.78 10.23 -16.83
N LYS A 109 9.90 11.05 -17.44
CA LYS A 109 10.26 12.07 -18.46
C LYS A 109 11.19 11.52 -19.57
N GLY A 110 10.91 10.30 -20.04
CA GLY A 110 11.68 9.66 -21.10
C GLY A 110 12.91 8.89 -20.61
N VAL A 111 13.18 8.83 -19.30
CA VAL A 111 14.22 7.94 -18.75
C VAL A 111 13.76 6.49 -18.86
N LEU A 112 14.61 5.61 -19.39
CA LEU A 112 14.39 4.17 -19.38
C LEU A 112 14.38 3.66 -17.94
N LEU A 113 13.26 3.07 -17.51
CA LEU A 113 13.09 2.58 -16.14
C LEU A 113 13.42 1.09 -16.00
N GLU A 114 13.73 0.68 -14.78
CA GLU A 114 13.84 -0.71 -14.33
C GLU A 114 13.21 -0.90 -12.95
N VAL A 115 12.85 -2.14 -12.63
CA VAL A 115 12.20 -2.50 -11.36
C VAL A 115 13.08 -3.46 -10.58
N LEU A 116 13.53 -3.05 -9.39
CA LEU A 116 14.33 -3.83 -8.46
C LEU A 116 13.44 -4.50 -7.41
N ILE A 117 13.57 -5.80 -7.22
CA ILE A 117 12.91 -6.52 -6.13
C ILE A 117 13.71 -6.38 -4.84
N ILE A 118 13.07 -5.75 -3.85
CA ILE A 118 13.62 -5.53 -2.51
C ILE A 118 12.96 -6.52 -1.56
N VAL A 119 13.75 -7.31 -0.85
CA VAL A 119 13.20 -8.32 0.07
C VAL A 119 13.68 -8.05 1.48
N GLN A 120 12.74 -8.00 2.43
CA GLN A 120 13.08 -7.86 3.84
C GLN A 120 13.93 -9.04 4.28
N ASN A 121 14.99 -8.76 5.05
CA ASN A 121 15.83 -9.80 5.61
C ASN A 121 15.05 -10.52 6.73
N SER A 122 14.48 -11.68 6.41
CA SER A 122 13.67 -12.49 7.33
C SER A 122 14.14 -13.93 7.30
N PRO A 123 14.30 -14.60 8.46
CA PRO A 123 14.63 -16.02 8.51
C PRO A 123 13.51 -16.91 7.94
N HIS A 124 12.30 -16.38 7.78
CA HIS A 124 11.12 -17.12 7.30
C HIS A 124 10.72 -16.74 5.86
N ILE A 125 11.69 -16.27 5.07
CA ILE A 125 11.49 -15.99 3.65
C ILE A 125 11.27 -17.29 2.86
N CYS A 126 10.23 -17.33 2.02
CA CYS A 126 9.96 -18.47 1.13
C CYS A 126 10.89 -18.48 -0.09
N ASP A 127 10.94 -19.60 -0.81
CA ASP A 127 11.87 -19.80 -1.92
C ASP A 127 11.56 -18.89 -3.13
N ALA A 128 10.28 -18.60 -3.39
CA ALA A 128 9.88 -17.61 -4.41
C ALA A 128 10.49 -16.23 -4.11
N CYS A 129 10.36 -15.76 -2.86
CA CYS A 129 10.92 -14.49 -2.42
C CYS A 129 12.46 -14.49 -2.43
N LYS A 130 13.11 -15.60 -2.03
CA LYS A 130 14.58 -15.75 -2.08
C LYS A 130 15.10 -15.68 -3.52
N LYS A 131 14.44 -16.40 -4.43
CA LYS A 131 14.81 -16.50 -5.84
C LYS A 131 14.87 -15.13 -6.51
N ASP A 132 13.97 -14.23 -6.12
CA ASP A 132 13.88 -12.90 -6.72
C ASP A 132 14.59 -11.79 -5.94
N LYS A 133 15.22 -12.11 -4.81
CA LYS A 133 15.91 -11.12 -3.98
C LYS A 133 17.02 -10.42 -4.77
N GLY A 134 16.89 -9.10 -4.93
CA GLY A 134 17.85 -8.26 -5.63
C GLY A 134 17.80 -8.38 -7.16
N LYS A 135 16.82 -9.10 -7.72
CA LYS A 135 16.63 -9.13 -9.17
C LYS A 135 16.10 -7.80 -9.68
N THR A 136 16.57 -7.45 -10.87
CA THR A 136 16.07 -6.32 -11.64
C THR A 136 15.29 -6.83 -12.85
N TYR A 137 14.15 -6.21 -13.12
CA TYR A 137 13.28 -6.49 -14.26
C TYR A 137 13.18 -5.27 -15.15
N ASN A 138 13.01 -5.50 -16.46
CA ASN A 138 12.59 -4.44 -17.36
C ASN A 138 11.22 -3.88 -16.92
N PHE A 139 11.06 -2.56 -17.00
CA PHE A 139 9.84 -1.89 -16.56
C PHE A 139 8.57 -2.41 -17.23
N ASN A 140 8.57 -2.54 -18.57
CA ASN A 140 7.40 -3.04 -19.31
C ASN A 140 7.09 -4.49 -18.95
N TYR A 141 8.11 -5.31 -18.69
CA TYR A 141 7.91 -6.67 -18.20
C TYR A 141 7.22 -6.66 -16.82
N ALA A 142 7.71 -5.83 -15.90
CA ALA A 142 7.14 -5.71 -14.55
C ALA A 142 5.69 -5.23 -14.56
N LEU A 143 5.38 -4.23 -15.39
CA LEU A 143 4.05 -3.67 -15.58
C LEU A 143 3.05 -4.72 -16.11
N ASN A 144 3.44 -5.51 -17.11
CA ASN A 144 2.54 -6.44 -17.79
C ASN A 144 2.39 -7.80 -17.09
N ASN A 145 3.35 -8.20 -16.25
CA ASN A 145 3.36 -9.55 -15.65
C ASN A 145 2.96 -9.58 -14.17
N HIS A 146 2.74 -8.42 -13.53
CA HIS A 146 2.43 -8.31 -12.10
C HIS A 146 3.40 -9.15 -11.24
N ILE A 147 4.69 -8.84 -11.35
CA ILE A 147 5.77 -9.65 -10.75
C ILE A 147 5.70 -9.73 -9.22
N LEU A 148 5.01 -8.80 -8.57
CA LEU A 148 4.66 -8.86 -7.16
C LEU A 148 3.16 -8.56 -6.94
N PRO A 149 2.57 -9.08 -5.86
CA PRO A 149 3.13 -10.11 -4.96
C PRO A 149 3.36 -11.44 -5.69
N HIS A 150 4.36 -12.22 -5.27
CA HIS A 150 4.63 -13.53 -5.87
C HIS A 150 3.41 -14.46 -5.75
N LYS A 151 2.95 -15.03 -6.87
CA LYS A 151 1.77 -15.91 -6.91
C LYS A 151 1.97 -17.20 -6.12
N ASP A 152 3.19 -17.71 -6.09
CA ASP A 152 3.63 -18.92 -5.39
C ASP A 152 4.24 -18.61 -4.01
N CYS A 153 3.97 -17.42 -3.45
CA CYS A 153 4.47 -17.06 -2.13
C CYS A 153 3.86 -17.92 -1.03
N THR A 154 4.71 -18.56 -0.23
CA THR A 154 4.28 -19.37 0.93
C THR A 154 4.58 -18.71 2.28
N CYS A 155 4.98 -17.43 2.29
CA CYS A 155 5.22 -16.70 3.53
C CYS A 155 3.93 -16.58 4.35
N LYS A 156 3.99 -16.90 5.65
CA LYS A 156 2.83 -16.88 6.57
C LYS A 156 2.09 -15.53 6.62
N SER A 157 2.81 -14.42 6.42
CA SER A 157 2.27 -13.06 6.44
C SER A 157 1.94 -12.51 5.05
N GLY A 158 1.89 -13.38 4.03
CA GLY A 158 1.89 -13.00 2.62
C GLY A 158 3.27 -12.57 2.12
N CYS A 159 3.36 -12.25 0.83
CA CYS A 159 4.61 -11.84 0.18
C CYS A 159 5.25 -10.63 0.89
N ILE A 160 6.49 -10.82 1.33
CA ILE A 160 7.28 -9.80 2.04
C ILE A 160 8.14 -8.95 1.09
N CYS A 161 8.15 -9.28 -0.20
CA CYS A 161 8.88 -8.54 -1.22
C CYS A 161 8.20 -7.20 -1.49
N ASN A 162 9.02 -6.18 -1.72
CA ASN A 162 8.66 -4.88 -2.20
C ASN A 162 9.37 -4.66 -3.55
N MET A 163 9.03 -3.60 -4.26
CA MET A 163 9.75 -3.18 -5.45
C MET A 163 10.20 -1.73 -5.33
N GLY A 164 11.38 -1.44 -5.84
CA GLY A 164 11.83 -0.09 -6.15
C GLY A 164 11.80 0.11 -7.66
N VAL A 165 11.48 1.32 -8.09
CA VAL A 165 11.62 1.72 -9.49
C VAL A 165 12.77 2.71 -9.60
N SER A 166 13.68 2.48 -10.54
CA SER A 166 14.84 3.33 -10.76
C SER A 166 15.04 3.61 -12.25
N GLY A 167 15.67 4.75 -12.55
CA GLY A 167 16.18 5.00 -13.90
C GLY A 167 17.37 4.09 -14.17
N LYS A 168 17.33 3.39 -15.31
CA LYS A 168 18.41 2.53 -15.78
C LYS A 168 19.65 3.37 -16.09
N ARG A 169 20.82 2.83 -15.76
CA ARG A 169 22.11 3.49 -15.97
C ARG A 169 23.01 2.68 -16.90
N ASP A 170 23.83 3.38 -17.68
CA ASP A 170 24.91 2.78 -18.47
C ASP A 170 26.11 2.36 -17.59
N SER A 171 27.15 1.80 -18.20
CA SER A 171 28.38 1.41 -17.49
C SER A 171 29.13 2.57 -16.85
N ASN A 172 28.83 3.82 -17.23
CA ASN A 172 29.41 5.04 -16.68
C ASN A 172 28.52 5.68 -15.61
N GLY A 173 27.41 5.02 -15.24
CA GLY A 173 26.44 5.52 -14.26
C GLY A 173 25.51 6.62 -14.79
N ARG A 174 25.47 6.88 -16.09
CA ARG A 174 24.60 7.89 -16.72
C ARG A 174 23.22 7.32 -16.99
N LEU A 175 22.17 8.15 -16.84
CA LEU A 175 20.80 7.74 -17.16
C LEU A 175 20.65 7.46 -18.66
N ILE A 176 19.93 6.39 -18.98
CA ILE A 176 19.56 6.03 -20.35
C ILE A 176 18.18 6.65 -20.65
N TYR A 177 18.07 7.35 -21.78
CA TYR A 177 16.81 7.94 -22.25
C TYR A 177 16.23 7.11 -23.41
N ILE A 178 14.91 7.13 -23.54
CA ILE A 178 14.16 6.56 -24.67
C ILE A 178 14.05 7.67 -25.72
N ASP A 179 14.49 7.37 -26.94
CA ASP A 179 14.40 8.26 -28.10
C ASP A 179 12.95 8.52 -28.55
#